data_AF-A0A314W8W6-F1
#
_entry.id   AF-A0A314W8W6-F1
#
_cell.length_a   1.000
_cell.length_b   1.000
_cell.length_c   1.000
_cell.angle_alpha   90.00
_cell.angle_beta   90.00
_cell.angle_gamma   90.00
#
_symmetry.space_group_name_H-M   'P 1'
#
loop_
_entity.id
_entity.type
_entity.pdbx_description
1 polymer ?
#
loop_
_entity_poly.entity_id
_entity_poly.type
_entity_poly.pdbx_seq_one_letter_code
_entity_poly.pdbx_strand_id
1 'polypeptide(L)' 'MINAITIIKKKHGLSYEKFQSYWKNEHAAIVTRSPLVGTYVQSHPIYNYNLTFEDTIDGIAEIWFDDTSAMRSLA' A
#
# COMPACT_ATOMS: atom_id res chain seq x y z
N MET A 1 -13.92 -0.43 -14.45
CA MET A 1 -13.21 -0.17 -13.18
C MET A 1 -12.59 -1.46 -12.67
N ILE A 2 -11.31 -1.41 -12.32
CA ILE A 2 -10.51 -2.53 -11.79
C ILE A 2 -9.94 -2.10 -10.45
N ASN A 3 -10.02 -2.96 -9.43
CA ASN A 3 -9.35 -2.75 -8.14
C ASN A 3 -8.20 -3.76 -8.00
N ALA A 4 -6.98 -3.27 -7.89
CA ALA A 4 -5.80 -4.08 -7.59
C ALA A 4 -5.49 -4.00 -6.09
N ILE A 5 -5.57 -5.14 -5.40
CA ILE A 5 -5.30 -5.26 -3.96
C ILE A 5 -3.92 -5.90 -3.78
N THR A 6 -3.02 -5.19 -3.10
CA THR A 6 -1.65 -5.66 -2.82
C THR A 6 -1.46 -5.83 -1.33
N ILE A 7 -1.04 -7.02 -0.91
CA ILE A 7 -0.62 -7.30 0.47
C ILE A 7 0.85 -6.93 0.60
N ILE A 8 1.17 -6.10 1.60
CA ILE A 8 2.52 -5.55 1.79
C ILE A 8 3.14 -6.14 3.05
N LYS A 9 4.39 -6.56 2.91
CA LYS A 9 5.29 -6.84 4.04
C LYS A 9 6.46 -5.85 3.97
N LYS A 10 6.80 -5.21 5.08
CA LYS A 10 7.93 -4.27 5.15
C LYS A 10 9.24 -5.02 4.97
N LYS A 11 10.23 -4.30 4.44
CA LYS A 11 11.59 -4.81 4.30
C LYS A 11 12.18 -5.26 5.65
N HIS A 12 12.90 -6.37 5.65
CA HIS A 12 13.64 -6.83 6.83
C HIS A 12 14.62 -5.74 7.33
N GLY A 13 14.72 -5.57 8.65
CA GLY A 13 15.56 -4.54 9.28
C GLY A 13 14.99 -3.11 9.26
N LEU A 14 13.90 -2.84 8.54
CA LEU A 14 13.19 -1.56 8.62
C LEU A 14 12.27 -1.56 9.85
N SER A 15 12.27 -0.50 10.67
CA SER A 15 11.28 -0.40 11.75
C SER A 15 9.89 -0.16 11.19
N TYR A 16 8.87 -0.56 11.94
CA TYR A 16 7.49 -0.38 11.51
C TYR A 16 7.13 1.10 11.35
N GLU A 17 7.54 1.94 12.29
CA GLU A 17 7.25 3.38 12.29
C GLU A 17 7.85 4.05 11.05
N LYS A 18 9.09 3.67 10.68
CA LYS A 18 9.74 4.16 9.47
C LYS A 18 9.01 3.70 8.22
N PHE A 19 8.60 2.44 8.17
CA PHE A 19 7.79 1.91 7.07
C PHE A 19 6.48 2.68 6.92
N GLN A 20 5.70 2.82 8.00
CA GLN A 20 4.40 3.50 7.95
C GLN A 20 4.53 4.98 7.60
N SER A 21 5.53 5.67 8.16
CA SER A 21 5.76 7.08 7.84
C SER A 21 6.11 7.28 6.36
N TYR A 22 7.01 6.46 5.82
CA TYR A 22 7.37 6.52 4.40
C TYR A 22 6.18 6.15 3.50
N TRP A 23 5.47 5.07 3.84
CA TRP A 23 4.37 4.55 3.01
C TRP A 23 3.20 5.54 2.94
N LYS A 24 2.81 6.09 4.09
CA LYS A 24 1.73 7.08 4.19
C LYS A 24 2.04 8.39 3.46
N ASN A 25 3.29 8.83 3.48
CA ASN A 25 3.65 10.17 3.00
C ASN A 25 4.34 10.13 1.63
N GLU A 26 5.57 9.61 1.59
CA GLU A 26 6.40 9.67 0.39
C GLU A 26 5.89 8.75 -0.71
N HIS A 27 5.60 7.49 -0.36
CA HIS A 27 5.11 6.51 -1.35
C HIS A 27 3.74 6.92 -1.89
N ALA A 28 2.85 7.45 -1.05
CA ALA A 28 1.57 7.97 -1.49
C ALA A 28 1.71 9.05 -2.56
N ALA A 29 2.62 10.01 -2.38
CA ALA A 29 2.88 11.08 -3.34
C ALA A 29 3.46 10.59 -4.67
N ILE A 30 4.11 9.42 -4.67
CA ILE A 30 4.61 8.78 -5.89
C ILE A 30 3.44 8.15 -6.66
N VAL A 31 2.62 7.35 -5.98
CA VAL A 31 1.49 6.62 -6.59
C VAL A 31 0.45 7.60 -7.15
N THR A 32 0.06 8.62 -6.38
CA THR A 32 -0.98 9.58 -6.78
C THR A 32 -0.54 10.58 -7.84
N ARG A 33 0.75 10.58 -8.23
CA ARG A 33 1.24 11.40 -9.34
C ARG A 33 0.80 10.88 -10.70
N SER A 34 0.54 9.58 -10.81
CA SER A 34 0.12 8.99 -12.06
C SER A 34 -1.34 9.36 -12.36
N PRO A 35 -1.65 9.89 -13.56
CA PRO A 35 -3.03 10.18 -13.94
C PRO A 35 -3.86 8.91 -14.17
N LEU A 36 -3.21 7.74 -14.24
CA LEU A 36 -3.88 6.44 -14.41
C LEU A 36 -4.42 5.89 -13.09
N VAL A 37 -3.99 6.44 -11.95
CA VAL A 37 -4.48 6.05 -10.63
C VAL A 37 -5.72 6.88 -10.32
N GLY A 38 -6.87 6.22 -10.21
CA GLY A 38 -8.12 6.86 -9.80
C GLY A 38 -8.19 7.04 -8.28
N THR A 39 -8.25 5.93 -7.56
CA THR A 39 -8.33 5.93 -6.09
C THR A 39 -7.18 5.12 -5.51
N TYR A 40 -6.52 5.67 -4.50
CA TYR A 40 -5.48 4.98 -3.73
C TYR A 40 -5.85 4.91 -2.25
N VAL A 41 -5.94 3.69 -1.71
CA VAL A 41 -6.24 3.43 -0.29
C VAL A 41 -5.07 2.69 0.36
N GLN A 42 -4.70 3.12 1.57
CA GLN A 42 -3.76 2.42 2.44
C GLN A 42 -4.49 1.95 3.69
N SER A 43 -4.50 0.65 3.92
CA SER A 43 -5.01 0.03 5.15
C SER A 43 -3.83 -0.40 6.01
N HIS A 44 -3.68 0.29 7.14
CA HIS A 44 -2.59 0.06 8.10
C HIS A 44 -3.07 -0.87 9.22
N PRO A 45 -2.31 -1.92 9.57
CA PRO A 45 -2.67 -2.81 10.67
C PRO A 45 -2.71 -2.05 12.00
N ILE A 46 -3.71 -2.37 12.82
CA ILE A 46 -3.79 -1.93 14.21
C ILE A 46 -3.14 -3.01 15.06
N TYR A 47 -1.91 -2.79 15.48
CA TYR A 47 -1.23 -3.71 16.37
C TYR A 47 -1.79 -3.60 17.79
N ASN A 48 -2.00 -4.75 18.42
CA ASN A 48 -2.42 -4.87 19.80
C ASN A 48 -1.68 -6.04 20.47
N TYR A 49 -1.99 -6.30 21.73
CA TYR A 49 -1.32 -7.35 22.52
C TYR A 49 -1.49 -8.78 21.98
N ASN A 50 -2.42 -9.02 21.04
CA ASN A 50 -2.69 -10.33 20.45
C ASN A 50 -2.06 -10.53 19.06
N LEU A 51 -1.69 -9.44 18.37
CA LEU A 51 -1.18 -9.49 17.01
C LEU A 51 0.11 -8.71 16.93
N THR A 52 1.22 -9.45 16.87
CA THR A 52 2.53 -8.85 16.69
C THR A 52 2.80 -8.58 15.20
N PHE A 53 3.79 -7.73 14.96
CA PHE A 53 4.29 -7.45 13.61
C PHE A 53 4.74 -8.72 12.86
N GLU A 54 5.25 -9.73 13.57
CA GLU A 54 5.80 -10.93 12.95
C GLU A 54 4.69 -11.88 12.47
N ASP A 55 3.51 -11.81 13.09
CA ASP A 55 2.37 -12.69 12.81
C ASP A 55 1.41 -12.12 11.74
N THR A 56 1.67 -10.91 11.25
CA THR A 56 0.70 -10.14 10.44
C THR A 56 1.29 -9.59 9.16
N ILE A 57 0.42 -9.08 8.30
CA ILE A 57 0.81 -8.24 7.15
C ILE A 57 1.02 -6.80 7.63
N ASP A 58 1.83 -6.03 6.90
CA ASP A 58 2.22 -4.69 7.34
C ASP A 58 1.40 -3.58 6.68
N GLY A 59 0.61 -3.96 5.68
CA GLY A 59 -0.37 -3.09 5.05
C GLY A 59 -1.10 -3.76 3.89
N ILE A 60 -2.22 -3.16 3.49
CA ILE A 60 -2.90 -3.46 2.23
C ILE A 60 -2.99 -2.16 1.43
N ALA A 61 -2.56 -2.20 0.18
CA ALA A 61 -2.77 -1.14 -0.79
C ALA A 61 -3.90 -1.52 -1.74
N GLU A 62 -4.81 -0.59 -2.01
CA GLU A 62 -5.80 -0.72 -3.06
C GLU A 62 -5.61 0.40 -4.07
N ILE A 63 -5.53 0.04 -5.35
CA ILE A 63 -5.43 0.99 -6.45
C ILE A 63 -6.57 0.72 -7.42
N TRP A 64 -7.35 1.76 -7.69
CA TRP A 64 -8.47 1.71 -8.62
C TRP A 64 -8.08 2.32 -9.96
N PHE A 65 -8.38 1.59 -11.02
CA PHE A 65 -8.12 1.96 -12.41
C PHE A 65 -9.42 1.91 -13.22
N ASP A 66 -9.48 2.65 -14.32
CA ASP A 66 -10.64 2.62 -15.22
C ASP A 66 -10.78 1.25 -15.91
N ASP A 67 -9.66 0.70 -16.38
CA ASP A 67 -9.59 -0.59 -17.07
C ASP A 67 -8.25 -1.33 -16.82
N THR A 68 -8.13 -2.51 -17.42
CA THR A 68 -6.93 -3.35 -17.29
C THR A 68 -5.72 -2.83 -18.07
N SER A 69 -5.92 -1.96 -19.07
CA SER A 69 -4.84 -1.32 -19.82
C SER A 69 -4.15 -0.26 -18.98
N ALA A 70 -4.94 0.58 -18.29
CA ALA A 70 -4.44 1.55 -17.32
C ALA A 70 -3.63 0.86 -16.19
N MET A 71 -4.13 -0.26 -15.66
CA MET A 71 -3.43 -1.06 -14.65
C MET A 71 -2.07 -1.59 -15.15
N ARG A 72 -2.03 -2.19 -16.35
CA ARG A 72 -0.80 -2.76 -16.92
C ARG A 72 0.26 -1.73 -17.27
N SER A 73 -0.15 -0.50 -17.58
CA SER A 73 0.78 0.59 -17.91
C SER A 73 1.50 1.16 -16.68
N LEU A 74 1.00 0.85 -15.48
CA LEU A 74 1.57 1.29 -14.20
C LEU A 74 2.52 0.24 -13.56
N ALA A 75 2.40 -1.03 -13.96
CA ALA A 75 3.15 -2.17 -13.41
C ALA A 75 4.45 -2.43 -14.18
#